data_AF-A0A9Q3PS00-F1
#
_entry.id   AF-A0A9Q3PS00-F1
#
_cell.length_a   1.000
_cell.length_b   1.000
_cell.length_c   1.000
_cell.angle_alpha   90.00
_cell.angle_beta   90.00
_cell.angle_gamma   90.00
#
_symmetry.space_group_name_H-M   'P 1'
#
loop_
_entity.id
_entity.type
_entity.pdbx_description
1 polymer ?
#
loop_
_entity_poly.entity_id
_entity_poly.type
_entity_poly.pdbx_seq_one_letter_code
_entity_poly.pdbx_strand_id
1 'polypeptide(L)'
;MRDSFVGPFTIIKLIGKNAAEVKLTKEFSRKNPVFSVSLVKTYCQTKKDMFPSRKKNPTPPEIVEVEDSPGPFNKIIKARKIRLIMNGKYQRQYLVKFKKPDKTQR
;
A
#
# COMPACT_ATOMS: atom_id res chain seq x y z
N MET A 1 5.57 12.75 -7.12
CA MET A 1 4.19 13.23 -6.85
C MET A 1 3.46 12.09 -6.17
N ARG A 2 2.86 12.31 -4.99
CA ARG A 2 2.07 11.27 -4.30
C ARG A 2 0.77 11.06 -5.08
N ASP A 3 0.31 9.82 -5.19
CA ASP A 3 -1.00 9.53 -5.78
C ASP A 3 -2.08 10.29 -5.00
N SER A 4 -2.72 11.28 -5.64
CA SER A 4 -3.69 12.18 -5.01
C SER A 4 -5.07 11.56 -4.81
N PHE A 5 -5.28 10.37 -5.38
CA PHE A 5 -6.56 9.66 -5.34
C PHE A 5 -6.42 8.41 -4.48
N VAL A 6 -7.45 8.15 -3.67
CA VAL A 6 -7.49 7.00 -2.77
C VAL A 6 -8.51 6.02 -3.30
N GLY A 7 -8.07 4.77 -3.46
CA GLY A 7 -8.93 3.61 -3.67
C GLY A 7 -9.72 3.57 -4.98
N PRO A 8 -10.02 2.37 -5.48
CA PRO A 8 -11.24 2.15 -6.22
C PRO A 8 -12.40 2.06 -5.22
N PHE A 9 -13.43 2.87 -5.40
CA PHE A 9 -14.67 2.75 -4.63
C PHE A 9 -15.86 2.50 -5.56
N THR A 10 -16.86 1.79 -5.06
CA THR A 10 -18.10 1.51 -5.79
C THR A 10 -19.06 2.68 -5.65
N ILE A 11 -19.58 3.18 -6.76
CA ILE A 11 -20.66 4.17 -6.78
C ILE A 11 -21.97 3.44 -6.47
N ILE A 12 -22.67 3.88 -5.43
CA ILE A 12 -24.00 3.35 -5.05
C ILE A 12 -25.08 4.05 -5.87
N LYS A 13 -25.00 5.38 -5.95
CA LYS A 13 -26.02 6.21 -6.58
C LYS A 13 -25.43 7.51 -7.12
N LEU A 14 -25.97 7.99 -8.24
CA LEU A 14 -25.72 9.34 -8.72
C LEU A 14 -26.82 10.27 -8.18
N ILE A 15 -26.40 11.34 -7.51
CA ILE A 15 -27.28 12.36 -6.95
C ILE A 15 -27.29 13.54 -7.93
N GLY A 16 -28.33 13.56 -8.77
CA GLY A 16 -28.44 14.52 -9.86
C GLY A 16 -27.28 14.40 -10.84
N LYS A 17 -26.80 15.55 -11.35
CA LYS A 17 -25.71 15.62 -12.33
C LYS A 17 -24.33 15.82 -11.71
N ASN A 18 -24.27 16.26 -10.44
CA ASN A 18 -23.07 16.87 -9.87
C ASN A 18 -22.44 16.06 -8.73
N ALA A 19 -23.13 15.06 -8.18
CA ALA A 19 -22.64 14.30 -7.04
C ALA A 19 -22.83 12.79 -7.20
N ALA A 20 -21.92 12.02 -6.60
CA ALA A 20 -21.94 10.57 -6.56
C ALA A 20 -21.82 10.10 -5.10
N GLU A 21 -22.71 9.19 -4.71
CA GLU A 21 -22.64 8.49 -3.44
C GLU A 21 -21.80 7.23 -3.60
N VAL A 22 -20.86 7.04 -2.67
CA VAL A 22 -19.79 6.07 -2.77
C VAL A 22 -19.79 5.16 -1.54
N LYS A 23 -19.61 3.86 -1.76
CA LYS A 23 -19.44 2.88 -0.68
C LYS A 23 -18.04 2.99 -0.08
N LEU A 24 -17.94 3.65 1.06
CA LEU A 24 -16.68 3.81 1.79
C LEU A 24 -16.32 2.53 2.58
N THR A 25 -15.02 2.21 2.65
CA THR A 25 -14.49 1.14 3.50
C THR A 25 -14.43 1.59 4.96
N LYS A 26 -14.22 0.64 5.89
CA LYS A 26 -14.22 0.89 7.34
C LYS A 26 -13.24 2.00 7.78
N GLU A 27 -12.14 2.15 7.05
CA GLU A 27 -11.12 3.19 7.27
C GLU A 27 -11.66 4.62 7.03
N PHE A 28 -12.67 4.77 6.17
CA PHE A 28 -13.26 6.05 5.78
C PHE A 28 -14.69 6.23 6.27
N SER A 29 -15.18 5.39 7.18
CA SER A 29 -16.58 5.43 7.66
C SER A 29 -17.00 6.76 8.28
N ARG A 30 -16.03 7.55 8.78
CA ARG A 30 -16.27 8.89 9.36
C ARG A 30 -16.37 10.00 8.30
N LYS A 31 -16.05 9.74 7.04
CA LYS A 31 -16.13 10.73 5.95
C LYS A 31 -17.51 10.71 5.30
N ASN A 32 -17.89 11.84 4.70
CA ASN A 32 -19.11 11.92 3.92
C ASN A 32 -19.03 10.96 2.71
N PRO A 33 -20.02 10.05 2.51
CA PRO A 33 -20.04 9.16 1.35
C PRO A 33 -20.39 9.85 0.04
N VAL A 34 -20.87 11.10 0.06
CA VAL A 34 -21.26 11.86 -1.14
C VAL A 34 -20.14 12.80 -1.57
N PHE A 35 -19.70 12.67 -2.82
CA PHE A 35 -18.62 13.46 -3.41
C PHE A 35 -19.07 14.14 -4.70
N SER A 36 -18.49 15.30 -5.03
CA SER A 36 -18.72 15.94 -6.33
C SER A 36 -18.08 15.12 -7.45
N VAL A 37 -18.72 15.09 -8.62
CA VAL A 37 -18.22 14.33 -9.79
C VAL A 37 -16.84 14.83 -10.24
N SER A 38 -16.50 16.11 -10.00
CA SER A 38 -15.18 16.67 -10.26
C SER A 38 -14.04 16.05 -9.44
N LEU A 39 -14.35 15.47 -8.27
CA LEU A 39 -13.38 14.82 -7.39
C LEU A 39 -13.33 13.30 -7.60
N VAL A 40 -14.21 12.76 -8.43
CA VAL A 40 -14.29 11.34 -8.74
C VAL A 40 -13.58 11.09 -10.06
N LYS A 41 -12.70 10.08 -10.08
CA LYS A 41 -12.03 9.62 -11.29
C LYS A 41 -12.42 8.19 -11.61
N THR A 42 -12.77 7.94 -12.86
CA THR A 42 -13.11 6.60 -13.33
C THR A 42 -11.91 5.66 -13.17
N TYR A 43 -12.14 4.54 -12.49
CA TYR A 43 -11.11 3.53 -12.28
C TYR A 43 -11.00 2.61 -13.51
N CYS A 44 -9.89 2.69 -14.22
CA CYS A 44 -9.59 1.79 -15.33
C CYS A 44 -8.69 0.65 -14.84
N GLN A 45 -9.23 -0.56 -14.73
CA GLN A 45 -8.43 -1.72 -14.38
C GLN A 45 -7.40 -1.98 -15.51
N THR A 46 -6.13 -2.07 -15.14
CA THR A 46 -5.08 -2.37 -16.11
C THR A 46 -5.23 -3.82 -16.58
N LYS A 47 -5.67 -4.02 -17.83
CA LYS A 47 -5.70 -5.34 -18.47
C LYS A 47 -4.26 -5.80 -18.70
N LYS A 48 -3.87 -6.94 -18.10
CA LYS A 48 -2.51 -7.49 -18.24
C LYS A 48 -2.18 -7.85 -19.69
N ASP A 49 -3.18 -8.33 -20.43
CA ASP A 49 -2.99 -8.80 -21.81
C ASP A 49 -2.68 -7.68 -22.80
N MET A 50 -3.15 -6.45 -22.53
CA MET A 50 -2.84 -5.28 -23.39
C MET A 50 -1.45 -4.71 -23.14
N PHE A 51 -0.80 -5.04 -22.01
CA PHE A 51 0.49 -4.46 -21.63
C PHE A 51 1.45 -5.53 -21.06
N PRO A 52 1.86 -6.52 -21.88
CA PRO A 52 2.71 -7.63 -21.43
C PRO A 52 4.09 -7.15 -20.94
N SER A 53 4.60 -6.04 -21.47
CA SER A 53 5.92 -5.48 -21.13
C SER A 53 5.96 -4.72 -19.79
N ARG A 54 4.81 -4.52 -19.11
CA ARG A 54 4.75 -3.73 -17.87
C ARG A 54 5.24 -4.57 -16.69
N LYS A 55 6.47 -4.31 -16.23
CA LYS A 55 7.03 -4.95 -15.03
C LYS A 55 6.14 -4.62 -13.82
N LYS A 56 5.62 -5.63 -13.13
CA LYS A 56 4.91 -5.42 -11.85
C LYS A 56 5.88 -4.76 -10.87
N ASN A 57 5.40 -3.79 -10.11
CA ASN A 57 6.16 -3.29 -8.97
C ASN A 57 6.50 -4.47 -8.05
N PRO A 58 7.74 -4.57 -7.55
CA PRO A 58 8.12 -5.66 -6.66
C PRO A 58 7.20 -5.64 -5.45
N THR A 59 6.63 -6.80 -5.11
CA THR A 59 5.88 -6.97 -3.86
C THR A 59 6.78 -6.54 -2.71
N PRO A 60 6.33 -5.65 -1.81
CA PRO A 60 7.10 -5.31 -0.61
C PRO A 60 7.43 -6.60 0.16
N PRO A 61 8.66 -6.75 0.70
CA PRO A 61 8.99 -7.89 1.54
C PRO A 61 8.09 -7.90 2.78
N GLU A 62 7.65 -9.09 3.18
CA GLU A 62 6.91 -9.30 4.42
C GLU A 62 7.80 -8.92 5.62
N ILE A 63 7.25 -8.15 6.56
CA ILE A 63 7.97 -7.73 7.77
C ILE A 63 7.89 -8.90 8.75
N VAL A 64 8.94 -9.70 8.82
CA VAL A 64 9.06 -10.78 9.80
C VAL A 64 9.42 -10.17 11.16
N GLU A 65 8.65 -10.47 12.20
CA GLU A 65 9.05 -10.22 13.58
C GLU A 65 10.16 -11.21 13.93
N VAL A 66 11.41 -10.75 13.86
CA VAL A 66 12.58 -11.60 14.12
C VAL A 66 12.72 -11.79 15.62
N GLU A 67 12.26 -12.92 16.13
CA GLU A 67 12.80 -13.52 17.36
C GLU A 67 14.21 -14.05 17.04
N ASP A 68 15.22 -13.33 17.49
CA ASP A 68 16.63 -13.69 17.73
C ASP A 68 17.32 -14.74 16.84
N SER A 69 16.95 -14.82 15.56
CA SER A 69 17.66 -15.61 14.55
C SER A 69 18.21 -14.68 13.46
N PRO A 70 19.44 -14.94 12.95
CA PRO A 70 19.96 -14.19 11.81
C PRO A 70 19.13 -14.54 10.57
N GLY A 71 18.06 -13.77 10.34
CA GLY A 71 17.19 -13.90 9.18
C GLY A 71 17.95 -13.74 7.84
N PRO A 72 17.26 -13.90 6.69
CA PRO A 72 17.86 -14.00 5.35
C PRO A 72 18.35 -12.65 4.78
N PHE A 73 18.93 -11.78 5.61
CA PHE A 73 19.52 -10.52 5.21
C PHE A 73 21.05 -10.63 5.15
N ASN A 74 21.65 -9.99 4.14
CA ASN A 74 23.09 -10.04 3.91
C ASN A 74 23.82 -8.96 4.72
N LYS A 75 23.21 -7.76 4.84
CA LYS A 75 23.84 -6.62 5.51
C LYS A 75 22.82 -5.68 6.13
N ILE A 76 23.08 -5.21 7.35
CA ILE A 76 22.37 -4.07 7.95
C ILE A 76 23.03 -2.79 7.47
N ILE A 77 22.26 -1.92 6.82
CA ILE A 77 22.74 -0.65 6.27
C ILE A 77 22.59 0.47 7.31
N LYS A 78 21.48 0.47 8.05
CA LYS A 78 21.16 1.54 8.98
C LYS A 78 20.29 1.03 10.11
N ALA A 79 20.50 1.53 11.31
CA ALA A 79 19.64 1.27 12.46
C ALA A 79 19.06 2.59 12.96
N ARG A 80 17.79 2.59 13.39
CA ARG A 80 17.17 3.73 14.08
C ARG A 80 16.32 3.25 15.25
N LYS A 81 16.31 4.03 16.34
CA LYS A 81 15.47 3.79 17.52
C LYS A 81 14.30 4.76 17.49
N ILE A 82 13.08 4.25 17.50
CA ILE A 82 11.84 5.05 17.52
C ILE A 82 11.14 4.81 18.85
N ARG A 83 10.62 5.88 19.45
CA ARG A 83 9.76 5.79 20.63
C ARG A 83 8.32 5.58 20.18
N LEU A 84 7.68 4.51 20.63
CA LEU A 84 6.27 4.25 20.37
C LEU A 84 5.42 5.12 21.32
N ILE A 85 4.62 6.01 20.73
CA ILE A 85 3.84 7.03 21.45
C ILE A 85 2.76 6.38 22.33
N MET A 86 2.25 5.20 21.96
CA MET A 86 1.14 4.55 22.68
C MET A 86 1.56 3.74 23.92
N ASN A 87 2.78 3.18 23.97
CA ASN A 87 3.14 2.19 25.00
C ASN A 87 4.40 2.57 25.80
N GLY A 88 5.00 3.74 25.55
CA GLY A 88 6.28 4.14 26.17
C GLY A 88 7.49 3.28 25.78
N LYS A 89 7.27 2.20 25.03
CA LYS A 89 8.30 1.26 24.55
C LYS A 89 9.11 1.86 23.42
N TYR A 90 10.36 1.42 23.31
CA TYR A 90 11.23 1.77 22.19
C TYR A 90 11.29 0.62 21.19
N GLN A 91 11.10 0.91 19.90
CA GLN A 91 11.28 -0.03 18.82
C GLN A 91 12.56 0.29 18.05
N ARG A 92 13.42 -0.71 17.83
CA ARG A 92 14.56 -0.59 16.92
C ARG A 92 14.14 -1.06 15.54
N GLN A 93 14.41 -0.23 14.53
CA GLN A 93 14.19 -0.57 13.12
C GLN A 93 15.53 -0.66 12.41
N TYR A 94 15.66 -1.67 11.55
CA TYR A 94 16.85 -1.90 10.74
C TYR A 94 16.51 -1.76 9.26
N LEU A 95 17.31 -0.98 8.54
CA LEU A 95 17.35 -1.01 7.08
C LEU A 95 18.31 -2.14 6.68
N VAL A 96 17.79 -3.16 6.01
CA VAL A 96 18.55 -4.36 5.63
C VAL A 96 18.63 -4.52 4.11
N LYS A 97 19.74 -5.10 3.65
CA LYS A 97 19.92 -5.57 2.27
C LYS A 97 19.64 -7.07 2.22
N PHE A 98 18.57 -7.46 1.54
CA PHE A 98 18.25 -8.87 1.32
C PHE A 98 19.17 -9.51 0.27
N LYS A 99 19.46 -10.81 0.43
CA LYS A 99 20.09 -11.60 -0.64
C LYS A 99 19.08 -11.73 -1.78
N LYS A 100 19.50 -11.52 -3.02
CA LYS A 100 18.64 -11.83 -4.17
C LYS A 100 18.33 -13.33 -4.11
N PRO A 101 17.07 -13.77 -4.20
CA PRO A 101 16.80 -15.19 -4.37
C PRO A 101 17.43 -15.62 -5.69
N ASP A 102 18.24 -16.68 -5.65
CA ASP A 102 18.77 -17.33 -6.84
C ASP A 102 17.57 -17.87 -7.61
N LYS A 103 17.22 -17.21 -8.72
CA LYS A 103 16.22 -17.73 -9.66
C LYS A 103 16.83 -18.92 -10.38
N THR A 104 16.80 -20.08 -9.73
CA THR A 104 17.13 -21.36 -10.33
C THR A 104 16.09 -22.36 -9.88
N GLN A 105 15.06 -22.60 -10.69
CA GLN A 105 14.61 -23.95 -11.08
C GLN A 105 13.95 -23.84 -12.47
N ARG A 106 14.22 -24.88 -13.26
CA ARG A 106 13.98 -25.05 -14.69
C ARG A 106 12.51 -25.30 -15.01
#